data_AF-A0A379FHL4-F1
#
_entry.id   AF-A0A379FHL4-F1
#
_cell.length_a   1.000
_cell.length_b   1.000
_cell.length_c   1.000
_cell.angle_alpha   90.00
_cell.angle_beta   90.00
_cell.angle_gamma   90.00
#
_symmetry.space_group_name_H-M   'P 1'
#
loop_
_entity.id
_entity.type
_entity.pdbx_description
1 polymer ?
#
loop_
_entity_poly.entity_id
_entity_poly.type
_entity_poly.pdbx_seq_one_letter_code
_entity_poly.pdbx_strand_id
1 'polypeptide(L)'
;MIEQLVWQEVKEGEVINTFRPSDDGALLNLEDDEVTLQNDSLIQLAHAALVNEDERKAWIAHFKDYKVKFLFSQMEHRIPDLDLTQTEVEDRKGWITDTFTLRGILTKMGYQRGPAEDGGSFSHYYKFFSSLNYYVNIGFSGSYVPEENIPAVLFDLSFEKDQQNYWDRNNIELKQVPPILLAESYADYLKVAEACAGFDPEWEKKTPW
;
A
#
# COMPACT_ATOMS: atom_id res chain seq x y z
N MET A 1 16.34 -11.71 13.38
CA MET A 1 15.07 -11.04 12.98
C MET A 1 15.28 -9.58 12.62
N ILE A 2 15.99 -8.77 13.43
CA ILE A 2 16.31 -7.38 13.07
C ILE A 2 17.33 -7.27 11.92
N GLU A 3 18.19 -8.28 11.76
CA GLU A 3 19.15 -8.41 10.64
C GLU A 3 18.49 -8.52 9.25
N GLN A 4 17.18 -8.79 9.21
CA GLN A 4 16.39 -8.96 7.99
C GLN A 4 15.71 -7.66 7.55
N LEU A 5 16.14 -6.53 8.11
CA LEU A 5 15.56 -5.21 7.90
C LEU A 5 16.66 -4.20 7.62
N VAL A 6 16.35 -3.27 6.73
CA VAL A 6 17.14 -2.06 6.55
C VAL A 6 16.52 -0.94 7.38
N TRP A 7 17.37 -0.21 8.08
CA TRP A 7 17.03 0.91 8.92
C TRP A 7 17.65 2.17 8.34
N GLN A 8 17.11 3.31 8.73
CA GLN A 8 17.66 4.60 8.39
C GLN A 8 17.71 5.48 9.63
N GLU A 9 18.81 6.21 9.73
CA GLU A 9 19.02 7.26 10.71
C GLU A 9 18.66 8.60 10.08
N VAL A 10 17.80 9.34 10.76
CA VAL A 10 17.28 10.63 10.30
C VAL A 10 17.64 11.70 11.30
N LYS A 11 18.22 12.79 10.82
CA LYS A 11 18.52 13.98 11.62
C LYS A 11 18.00 15.20 10.89
N GLU A 12 17.22 16.03 11.62
CA GLU A 12 16.61 17.25 11.07
C GLU A 12 15.77 17.01 9.80
N GLY A 13 15.19 15.80 9.66
CA GLY A 13 14.38 15.41 8.51
C GLY A 13 15.16 14.84 7.32
N GLU A 14 16.49 14.81 7.40
CA GLU A 14 17.36 14.23 6.37
C GLU A 14 17.87 12.85 6.79
N VAL A 15 17.86 11.90 5.85
CA VAL A 15 18.49 10.59 6.05
C VAL A 15 19.99 10.78 6.02
N ILE A 16 20.66 10.49 7.14
CA ILE A 16 22.12 10.64 7.27
C ILE A 16 22.86 9.31 7.20
N ASN A 17 22.19 8.20 7.49
CA ASN A 17 22.72 6.84 7.31
C ASN A 17 21.59 5.87 6.94
N THR A 18 21.91 4.85 6.15
CA THR A 18 21.11 3.62 6.05
C THR A 18 21.97 2.42 6.40
N PHE A 19 21.38 1.45 7.10
CA PHE A 19 22.14 0.34 7.67
C PHE A 19 21.28 -0.90 7.91
N ARG A 20 21.91 -2.06 8.03
CA ARG A 20 21.31 -3.26 8.60
C ARG A 20 22.10 -3.74 9.81
N PRO A 21 21.46 -4.31 10.84
CA PRO A 21 22.19 -5.04 11.87
C PRO A 21 22.80 -6.33 11.32
N SER A 22 24.00 -6.68 11.77
CA SER A 22 24.60 -8.01 11.65
C SER A 22 24.17 -8.92 12.81
N ASP A 23 24.64 -10.17 12.78
CA ASP A 23 24.39 -11.19 13.80
C ASP A 23 25.10 -10.91 15.13
N ASP A 24 26.24 -10.24 15.08
CA ASP A 24 26.98 -9.75 16.26
C ASP A 24 26.50 -8.38 16.77
N GLY A 25 25.53 -7.76 16.10
CA GLY A 25 24.89 -6.51 16.50
C GLY A 25 25.56 -5.24 15.97
N ALA A 26 26.61 -5.35 15.15
CA ALA A 26 27.15 -4.21 14.42
C ALA A 26 26.11 -3.67 13.42
N LEU A 27 26.15 -2.36 13.17
CA LEU A 27 25.27 -1.71 12.19
C LEU A 27 26.08 -1.50 10.92
N LEU A 28 25.73 -2.15 9.83
CA LEU A 28 26.51 -2.13 8.59
C LEU A 28 25.79 -1.32 7.52
N ASN A 29 26.50 -0.40 6.86
CA ASN A 29 26.02 0.28 5.65
C ASN A 29 26.20 -0.61 4.39
N LEU A 30 26.01 -0.04 3.20
CA LEU A 30 26.14 -0.75 1.93
C LEU A 30 27.59 -1.17 1.61
N GLU A 31 28.55 -0.43 2.15
CA GLU A 31 29.99 -0.65 2.01
C GLU A 31 30.55 -1.64 3.05
N ASP A 32 29.69 -2.20 3.90
CA ASP A 32 30.05 -3.06 5.04
C ASP A 32 30.88 -2.34 6.13
N ASP A 33 30.84 -1.01 6.14
CA ASP A 33 31.42 -0.20 7.22
C ASP A 33 30.46 -0.13 8.41
N GLU A 34 31.02 -0.14 9.62
CA GLU A 34 30.25 0.00 10.85
C GLU A 34 29.76 1.45 11.04
N VAL A 35 28.45 1.60 11.21
CA VAL A 35 27.75 2.87 11.42
C VAL A 35 27.61 3.13 12.92
N THR A 36 28.07 4.31 13.35
CA THR A 36 27.80 4.83 14.70
C THR A 36 26.66 5.84 14.66
N LEU A 37 25.60 5.57 15.43
CA LEU A 37 24.44 6.45 15.51
C LEU A 37 24.75 7.70 16.34
N GLN A 38 24.19 8.84 15.92
CA GLN A 38 24.23 10.10 16.63
C GLN A 38 23.20 10.10 17.78
N ASN A 39 23.51 10.81 18.87
CA ASN A 39 22.65 10.85 20.05
C ASN A 39 21.36 11.66 19.86
N ASP A 40 21.29 12.50 18.83
CA ASP A 40 20.21 13.44 18.53
C ASP A 40 19.51 13.14 17.19
N SER A 41 19.59 11.89 16.73
CA SER A 41 18.91 11.40 15.54
C SER A 41 17.72 10.49 15.90
N LEU A 42 16.92 10.18 14.89
CA LEU A 42 15.81 9.23 14.96
C LEU A 42 16.13 8.01 14.11
N ILE A 43 15.79 6.83 14.61
CA ILE A 43 15.85 5.59 13.85
C ILE A 43 14.47 5.20 13.38
N GLN A 44 14.34 4.90 12.10
CA GLN A 44 13.13 4.36 11.51
C GLN A 44 13.46 3.28 10.49
N LEU A 45 12.46 2.51 10.07
CA LEU A 45 12.64 1.56 8.99
C LEU A 45 12.88 2.32 7.68
N ALA A 46 13.84 1.83 6.89
CA ALA A 46 13.94 2.23 5.50
C ALA A 46 12.79 1.60 4.71
N HIS A 47 12.42 2.21 3.59
CA HIS A 47 11.38 1.69 2.71
C HIS A 47 11.66 2.09 1.27
N ALA A 48 11.27 1.28 0.29
CA ALA A 48 11.36 1.61 -1.14
C ALA A 48 10.64 2.91 -1.54
N ALA A 49 9.76 3.44 -0.68
CA ALA A 49 9.06 4.71 -0.89
C ALA A 49 9.86 5.94 -0.41
N LEU A 50 10.94 5.73 0.35
CA LEU A 50 11.72 6.80 1.00
C LEU A 50 13.16 6.87 0.50
N VAL A 51 13.65 5.85 -0.21
CA VAL A 51 15.01 5.78 -0.75
C VAL A 51 15.00 5.94 -2.27
N ASN A 52 16.12 6.40 -2.83
CA ASN A 52 16.28 6.46 -4.28
C ASN A 52 16.47 5.06 -4.90
N GLU A 53 16.35 4.98 -6.23
CA GLU A 53 16.39 3.71 -6.97
C GLU A 53 17.72 2.97 -6.83
N ASP A 54 18.85 3.70 -6.83
CA ASP A 54 20.18 3.11 -6.79
C ASP A 54 20.45 2.52 -5.41
N GLU A 55 20.12 3.25 -4.36
CA GLU A 55 20.21 2.78 -2.97
C GLU A 55 19.30 1.57 -2.73
N ARG A 56 18.06 1.59 -3.23
CA ARG A 56 17.15 0.43 -3.12
C ARG A 56 17.76 -0.81 -3.78
N LYS A 57 18.28 -0.68 -4.99
CA LYS A 57 18.92 -1.79 -5.71
C LYS A 57 20.17 -2.29 -4.99
N ALA A 58 20.95 -1.38 -4.42
CA ALA A 58 22.12 -1.73 -3.63
C ALA A 58 21.74 -2.56 -2.40
N TRP A 59 20.70 -2.17 -1.65
CA TRP A 59 20.21 -2.95 -0.51
C TRP A 59 19.68 -4.33 -0.91
N ILE A 60 18.95 -4.43 -2.03
CA ILE A 60 18.49 -5.73 -2.55
C ILE A 60 19.68 -6.62 -2.93
N ALA A 61 20.70 -6.06 -3.58
CA ALA A 61 21.91 -6.79 -3.94
C ALA A 61 22.69 -7.24 -2.69
N HIS A 62 22.84 -6.34 -1.71
CA HIS A 62 23.51 -6.62 -0.43
C HIS A 62 22.86 -7.79 0.30
N PHE A 63 21.53 -7.77 0.47
CA PHE A 63 20.80 -8.87 1.10
C PHE A 63 20.98 -10.19 0.36
N LYS A 64 21.00 -10.15 -0.99
CA LYS A 64 21.23 -11.33 -1.82
C LYS A 64 22.64 -11.90 -1.63
N ASP A 65 23.66 -11.04 -1.60
CA ASP A 65 25.06 -11.45 -1.44
C ASP A 65 25.31 -12.09 -0.07
N TYR A 66 24.70 -11.51 0.97
CA TYR A 66 24.72 -12.05 2.33
C TYR A 66 23.72 -13.20 2.56
N LYS A 67 22.94 -13.59 1.54
CA LYS A 67 21.89 -14.63 1.60
C LYS A 67 20.86 -14.39 2.72
N VAL A 68 20.65 -13.12 3.06
CA VAL A 68 19.63 -12.67 3.99
C VAL A 68 18.35 -12.43 3.20
N LYS A 69 17.23 -12.92 3.73
CA LYS A 69 15.91 -12.60 3.19
C LYS A 69 15.34 -11.44 3.98
N PHE A 70 14.75 -10.46 3.29
CA PHE A 70 13.96 -9.44 3.96
C PHE A 70 12.80 -10.10 4.73
N LEU A 71 12.45 -9.50 5.87
CA LEU A 71 11.35 -9.98 6.70
C LEU A 71 9.98 -9.84 5.99
N PHE A 72 9.87 -8.81 5.15
CA PHE A 72 8.73 -8.52 4.27
C PHE A 72 9.24 -7.78 3.02
N SER A 73 8.35 -7.41 2.11
CA SER A 73 8.62 -6.70 0.84
C SER A 73 9.12 -5.25 1.00
N GLN A 74 9.99 -4.98 1.99
CA GLN A 74 10.47 -3.67 2.42
C GLN A 74 11.05 -2.81 1.30
N MET A 75 11.69 -3.44 0.31
CA MET A 75 12.35 -2.79 -0.81
C MET A 75 11.66 -3.06 -2.16
N GLU A 76 10.41 -3.52 -2.17
CA GLU A 76 9.69 -3.87 -3.40
C GLU A 76 8.71 -2.77 -3.83
N HIS A 77 7.84 -2.32 -2.93
CA HIS A 77 6.75 -1.40 -3.28
C HIS A 77 7.21 0.06 -3.25
N ARG A 78 7.15 0.69 -4.42
CA ARG A 78 7.41 2.12 -4.62
C ARG A 78 6.12 2.90 -4.74
N ILE A 79 6.22 4.21 -4.55
CA ILE A 79 5.23 5.13 -5.10
C ILE A 79 5.42 5.13 -6.63
N PRO A 80 4.40 4.74 -7.42
CA PRO A 80 4.45 4.83 -8.88
C PRO A 80 4.41 6.30 -9.34
N ASP A 81 4.58 6.53 -10.65
CA ASP A 81 4.42 7.87 -11.23
C ASP A 81 2.94 8.27 -11.23
N LEU A 82 2.51 8.95 -10.17
CA LEU A 82 1.15 9.43 -9.96
C LEU A 82 1.13 10.95 -9.93
N ASP A 83 0.03 11.52 -10.40
CA ASP A 83 -0.30 12.90 -10.08
C ASP A 83 -0.76 12.99 -8.62
N LEU A 84 0.17 13.35 -7.73
CA LEU A 84 -0.09 13.44 -6.29
C LEU A 84 -1.06 14.56 -5.89
N THR A 85 -1.53 15.38 -6.83
CA THR A 85 -2.57 16.38 -6.59
C THR A 85 -3.98 15.79 -6.65
N GLN A 86 -4.14 14.59 -7.21
CA GLN A 86 -5.41 13.87 -7.21
C GLN A 86 -5.75 13.32 -5.83
N THR A 87 -6.99 12.91 -5.63
CA THR A 87 -7.50 12.33 -4.38
C THR A 87 -7.71 10.81 -4.48
N GLU A 88 -7.59 10.25 -5.68
CA GLU A 88 -7.93 8.87 -6.01
C GLU A 88 -6.94 8.33 -7.06
N VAL A 89 -6.70 7.02 -7.05
CA VAL A 89 -5.93 6.33 -8.09
C VAL A 89 -6.87 5.43 -8.89
N GLU A 90 -7.14 5.82 -10.14
CA GLU A 90 -8.11 5.14 -11.03
C GLU A 90 -7.46 4.37 -12.19
N ASP A 91 -6.15 4.11 -12.14
CA ASP A 91 -5.42 3.51 -13.28
C ASP A 91 -5.77 2.03 -13.57
N ARG A 92 -6.60 1.42 -12.73
CA ARG A 92 -7.22 0.10 -12.92
C ARG A 92 -8.75 0.15 -12.91
N LYS A 93 -9.34 1.33 -13.07
CA LYS A 93 -10.78 1.51 -13.24
C LYS A 93 -11.28 0.76 -14.47
N GLY A 94 -12.43 0.09 -14.35
CA GLY A 94 -13.02 -0.65 -15.46
C GLY A 94 -12.50 -2.09 -15.60
N TRP A 95 -11.69 -2.56 -14.66
CA TRP A 95 -11.24 -3.96 -14.63
C TRP A 95 -12.33 -4.86 -14.07
N ILE A 96 -12.66 -5.93 -14.79
CA ILE A 96 -13.80 -6.81 -14.48
C ILE A 96 -13.38 -8.01 -13.65
N THR A 97 -14.20 -8.33 -12.65
CA THR A 97 -14.09 -9.54 -11.84
C THR A 97 -15.48 -9.90 -11.30
N ASP A 98 -15.53 -10.65 -10.20
CA ASP A 98 -16.74 -10.96 -9.46
C ASP A 98 -16.61 -10.59 -7.96
N THR A 99 -17.74 -10.39 -7.30
CA THR A 99 -17.79 -9.95 -5.90
C THR A 99 -17.13 -10.94 -4.93
N PHE A 100 -17.16 -12.24 -5.22
CA PHE A 100 -16.54 -13.25 -4.35
C PHE A 100 -15.01 -13.26 -4.49
N THR A 101 -14.49 -13.04 -5.70
CA THR A 101 -13.06 -12.86 -5.96
C THR A 101 -12.53 -11.62 -5.24
N LEU A 102 -13.20 -10.46 -5.37
CA LEU A 102 -12.83 -9.23 -4.65
C LEU A 102 -12.82 -9.46 -3.13
N ARG A 103 -13.92 -9.99 -2.58
CA ARG A 103 -13.98 -10.32 -1.15
C ARG A 103 -12.83 -11.21 -0.73
N GLY A 104 -12.58 -12.28 -1.49
CA GLY A 104 -11.56 -13.28 -1.17
C GLY A 104 -10.15 -12.69 -1.12
N ILE A 105 -9.79 -11.81 -2.05
CA ILE A 105 -8.46 -11.20 -2.08
C ILE A 105 -8.32 -10.09 -1.03
N LEU A 106 -9.32 -9.22 -0.90
CA LEU A 106 -9.28 -8.08 0.02
C LEU A 106 -9.28 -8.55 1.49
N THR A 107 -10.11 -9.53 1.84
CA THR A 107 -10.13 -10.09 3.21
C THR A 107 -8.83 -10.79 3.57
N LYS A 108 -8.17 -11.48 2.63
CA LYS A 108 -6.82 -12.05 2.85
C LYS A 108 -5.76 -10.98 3.13
N MET A 109 -5.92 -9.77 2.62
CA MET A 109 -5.05 -8.62 2.87
C MET A 109 -5.46 -7.79 4.11
N GLY A 110 -6.50 -8.24 4.82
CA GLY A 110 -6.99 -7.62 6.05
C GLY A 110 -7.95 -6.45 5.83
N TYR A 111 -8.47 -6.26 4.62
CA TYR A 111 -9.53 -5.31 4.37
C TYR A 111 -10.87 -5.84 4.87
N GLN A 112 -11.70 -4.93 5.35
CA GLN A 112 -13.05 -5.16 5.82
C GLN A 112 -14.05 -4.61 4.82
N ARG A 113 -15.23 -5.20 4.77
CA ARG A 113 -16.34 -4.70 3.96
C ARG A 113 -16.78 -3.33 4.50
N GLY A 114 -17.04 -2.38 3.60
CA GLY A 114 -17.73 -1.14 3.95
C GLY A 114 -19.08 -1.38 4.64
N PRO A 115 -19.58 -0.40 5.39
CA PRO A 115 -20.93 -0.48 5.96
C PRO A 115 -21.96 -0.64 4.85
N ALA A 116 -23.07 -1.33 5.16
CA ALA A 116 -24.20 -1.37 4.26
C ALA A 116 -24.88 0.01 4.25
N GLU A 117 -25.09 0.54 3.05
CA GLU A 117 -25.80 1.77 2.76
C GLU A 117 -27.30 1.48 2.54
N ASP A 118 -28.03 2.47 2.02
CA ASP A 118 -29.44 2.35 1.69
C ASP A 118 -29.69 1.19 0.72
N GLY A 119 -30.71 0.39 1.00
CA GLY A 119 -31.01 -0.82 0.21
C GLY A 119 -30.10 -2.02 0.51
N GLY A 120 -29.21 -1.93 1.51
CA GLY A 120 -28.35 -3.03 1.92
C GLY A 120 -27.15 -3.27 1.00
N SER A 121 -26.80 -2.28 0.17
CA SER A 121 -25.63 -2.32 -0.72
C SER A 121 -24.36 -1.78 -0.06
N PHE A 122 -23.20 -2.11 -0.60
CA PHE A 122 -21.91 -1.51 -0.25
C PHE A 122 -21.03 -1.46 -1.50
N SER A 123 -20.12 -0.49 -1.58
CA SER A 123 -19.32 -0.17 -2.78
C SER A 123 -17.80 -0.16 -2.56
N HIS A 124 -17.34 -0.54 -1.36
CA HIS A 124 -15.92 -0.57 -1.07
C HIS A 124 -15.54 -1.58 0.01
N TYR A 125 -14.24 -1.87 0.03
CA TYR A 125 -13.58 -2.46 1.18
C TYR A 125 -12.58 -1.44 1.74
N TYR A 126 -12.42 -1.44 3.06
CA TYR A 126 -11.52 -0.51 3.74
C TYR A 126 -10.57 -1.23 4.69
N LYS A 127 -9.43 -0.60 4.97
CA LYS A 127 -8.50 -0.99 6.04
C LYS A 127 -8.13 0.24 6.85
N PHE A 128 -8.29 0.18 8.17
CA PHE A 128 -8.02 1.30 9.06
C PHE A 128 -6.64 1.17 9.72
N PHE A 129 -5.83 2.21 9.57
CA PHE A 129 -4.50 2.32 10.16
C PHE A 129 -4.57 3.28 11.34
N SER A 130 -4.87 2.75 12.53
CA SER A 130 -5.15 3.52 13.74
C SER A 130 -3.99 4.43 14.19
N SER A 131 -2.74 4.03 13.98
CA SER A 131 -1.56 4.83 14.31
C SER A 131 -1.41 6.09 13.45
N LEU A 132 -1.98 6.08 12.24
CA LEU A 132 -1.95 7.20 11.30
C LEU A 132 -3.28 7.95 11.25
N ASN A 133 -4.36 7.32 11.74
CA ASN A 133 -5.75 7.74 11.53
C ASN A 133 -6.10 7.90 10.05
N TYR A 134 -5.86 6.83 9.27
CA TYR A 134 -6.23 6.74 7.85
C TYR A 134 -7.08 5.49 7.60
N TYR A 135 -8.14 5.68 6.82
CA TYR A 135 -8.82 4.62 6.10
C TYR A 135 -8.23 4.55 4.70
N VAL A 136 -7.84 3.34 4.30
CA VAL A 136 -7.47 3.02 2.93
C VAL A 136 -8.64 2.29 2.31
N ASN A 137 -9.15 2.80 1.21
CA ASN A 137 -10.35 2.30 0.56
C ASN A 137 -10.05 1.78 -0.83
N ILE A 138 -10.61 0.62 -1.18
CA ILE A 138 -10.63 0.10 -2.54
C ILE A 138 -12.08 0.04 -3.00
N GLY A 139 -12.38 0.89 -3.98
CA GLY A 139 -13.68 1.10 -4.59
C GLY A 139 -14.02 0.07 -5.65
N PHE A 140 -15.28 -0.32 -5.71
CA PHE A 140 -15.79 -1.15 -6.79
C PHE A 140 -17.26 -0.85 -7.04
N SER A 141 -17.79 -1.46 -8.09
CA SER A 141 -19.15 -1.24 -8.56
C SER A 141 -20.24 -1.53 -7.52
N GLY A 142 -19.95 -2.40 -6.55
CA GLY A 142 -20.81 -2.67 -5.41
C GLY A 142 -21.30 -4.10 -5.32
N SER A 143 -22.00 -4.39 -4.22
CA SER A 143 -22.68 -5.65 -3.92
C SER A 143 -23.74 -5.40 -2.84
N TYR A 144 -24.60 -6.38 -2.56
CA TYR A 144 -25.64 -6.30 -1.53
C TYR A 144 -25.44 -7.31 -0.40
N VAL A 145 -26.22 -7.15 0.67
CA VAL A 145 -26.28 -8.06 1.82
C VAL A 145 -27.68 -8.70 1.87
N PRO A 146 -27.82 -10.04 1.92
CA PRO A 146 -26.74 -11.04 1.88
C PRO A 146 -25.99 -11.05 0.53
N GLU A 147 -24.71 -11.37 0.57
CA GLU A 147 -23.85 -11.31 -0.62
C GLU A 147 -24.12 -12.47 -1.58
N GLU A 148 -24.34 -12.13 -2.85
CA GLU A 148 -24.36 -13.06 -3.98
C GLU A 148 -23.10 -12.87 -4.84
N ASN A 149 -22.80 -13.88 -5.67
CA ASN A 149 -21.70 -13.78 -6.61
C ASN A 149 -22.17 -13.14 -7.92
N ILE A 150 -21.81 -11.89 -8.14
CA ILE A 150 -22.20 -11.09 -9.30
C ILE A 150 -21.00 -10.43 -9.95
N PRO A 151 -21.10 -10.02 -11.23
CA PRO A 151 -20.06 -9.23 -11.87
C PRO A 151 -19.75 -7.96 -11.08
N ALA A 152 -18.46 -7.65 -10.97
CA ALA A 152 -17.95 -6.48 -10.28
C ALA A 152 -16.91 -5.75 -11.14
N VAL A 153 -16.89 -4.42 -11.04
CA VAL A 153 -15.89 -3.57 -11.70
C VAL A 153 -15.05 -2.90 -10.62
N LEU A 154 -13.73 -2.99 -10.73
CA LEU A 154 -12.80 -2.24 -9.88
C LEU A 154 -12.79 -0.75 -10.28
N PHE A 155 -12.80 0.16 -9.32
CA PHE A 155 -12.83 1.60 -9.57
C PHE A 155 -11.54 2.31 -9.16
N ASP A 156 -11.28 2.42 -7.87
CA ASP A 156 -10.25 3.31 -7.36
C ASP A 156 -9.61 2.84 -6.06
N LEU A 157 -8.46 3.44 -5.76
CA LEU A 157 -7.85 3.48 -4.44
C LEU A 157 -7.95 4.91 -3.89
N SER A 158 -8.45 5.05 -2.66
CA SER A 158 -8.69 6.34 -2.01
C SER A 158 -8.37 6.33 -0.51
N PHE A 159 -8.17 7.52 0.07
CA PHE A 159 -7.74 7.70 1.46
C PHE A 159 -8.59 8.76 2.18
N GLU A 160 -8.99 8.49 3.43
CA GLU A 160 -9.78 9.42 4.26
C GLU A 160 -9.37 9.33 5.74
N LYS A 161 -9.65 10.37 6.53
CA LYS A 161 -9.36 10.39 7.99
C LYS A 161 -10.53 9.94 8.85
N ASP A 162 -11.74 10.08 8.32
CA ASP A 162 -12.99 9.72 9.00
C ASP A 162 -13.78 8.81 8.07
N GLN A 163 -14.41 7.78 8.63
CA GLN A 163 -15.23 6.87 7.83
C GLN A 163 -16.54 7.57 7.44
N GLN A 164 -16.74 7.76 6.15
CA GLN A 164 -17.95 8.38 5.58
C GLN A 164 -18.59 7.46 4.55
N ASN A 165 -19.82 7.79 4.11
CA ASN A 165 -20.46 7.08 2.99
C ASN A 165 -19.57 7.15 1.75
N TYR A 166 -19.51 6.08 0.95
CA TYR A 166 -18.54 5.99 -0.14
C TYR A 166 -18.67 7.13 -1.16
N TRP A 167 -19.92 7.49 -1.44
CA TRP A 167 -20.29 8.46 -2.45
C TRP A 167 -20.28 9.92 -1.94
N ASP A 168 -20.00 10.13 -0.65
CA ASP A 168 -19.93 11.44 0.01
C ASP A 168 -18.60 11.57 0.75
N ARG A 169 -17.50 11.39 0.02
CA ARG A 169 -16.14 11.35 0.61
C ARG A 169 -15.41 12.66 0.50
N ASN A 170 -14.80 13.04 1.61
CA ASN A 170 -13.75 14.04 1.66
C ASN A 170 -12.37 13.37 1.53
N ASN A 171 -12.09 12.82 0.34
CA ASN A 171 -10.85 12.13 0.06
C ASN A 171 -9.65 13.07 0.21
N ILE A 172 -8.57 12.53 0.77
CA ILE A 172 -7.32 13.24 1.01
C ILE A 172 -6.52 13.26 -0.30
N GLU A 173 -5.93 14.40 -0.65
CA GLU A 173 -4.98 14.47 -1.78
C GLU A 173 -3.80 13.52 -1.54
N LEU A 174 -3.37 12.79 -2.57
CA LEU A 174 -2.34 11.76 -2.47
C LEU A 174 -1.01 12.28 -1.92
N LYS A 175 -0.64 13.55 -2.20
CA LYS A 175 0.55 14.21 -1.63
C LYS A 175 0.52 14.37 -0.10
N GLN A 176 -0.66 14.28 0.52
CA GLN A 176 -0.82 14.37 1.98
C GLN A 176 -0.86 12.98 2.64
N VAL A 177 -0.87 11.90 1.86
CA VAL A 177 -0.83 10.52 2.36
C VAL A 177 0.62 10.17 2.71
N PRO A 178 0.90 9.53 3.87
CA PRO A 178 2.24 9.06 4.18
C PRO A 178 2.82 8.17 3.05
N PRO A 179 4.04 8.44 2.55
CA PRO A 179 4.60 7.78 1.37
C PRO A 179 4.57 6.25 1.40
N ILE A 180 4.90 5.66 2.56
CA ILE A 180 4.88 4.21 2.75
C ILE A 180 3.45 3.68 2.66
N LEU A 181 2.49 4.36 3.29
CA LEU A 181 1.09 3.96 3.24
C LEU A 181 0.56 3.99 1.79
N LEU A 182 0.91 5.02 1.03
CA LEU A 182 0.54 5.14 -0.37
C LEU A 182 1.13 4.00 -1.22
N ALA A 183 2.42 3.73 -1.09
CA ALA A 183 3.11 2.68 -1.84
C ALA A 183 2.53 1.27 -1.57
N GLU A 184 2.35 0.92 -0.29
CA GLU A 184 1.81 -0.38 0.10
C GLU A 184 0.33 -0.52 -0.30
N SER A 185 -0.47 0.54 -0.14
CA SER A 185 -1.88 0.52 -0.52
C SER A 185 -2.06 0.42 -2.04
N TYR A 186 -1.18 1.06 -2.82
CA TYR A 186 -1.16 0.90 -4.27
C TYR A 186 -0.74 -0.51 -4.68
N ALA A 187 0.21 -1.13 -3.99
CA ALA A 187 0.57 -2.52 -4.23
C ALA A 187 -0.61 -3.47 -3.96
N ASP A 188 -1.36 -3.24 -2.87
CA ASP A 188 -2.60 -3.98 -2.58
C ASP A 188 -3.63 -3.76 -3.70
N TYR A 189 -3.82 -2.53 -4.18
CA TYR A 189 -4.72 -2.21 -5.30
C TYR A 189 -4.33 -2.92 -6.61
N LEU A 190 -3.04 -2.94 -6.94
CA LEU A 190 -2.52 -3.70 -8.09
C LEU A 190 -2.78 -5.19 -7.95
N LYS A 191 -2.59 -5.74 -6.76
CA LYS A 191 -2.84 -7.16 -6.48
C LYS A 191 -4.31 -7.52 -6.62
N VAL A 192 -5.23 -6.61 -6.29
CA VAL A 192 -6.66 -6.77 -6.62
C VAL A 192 -6.86 -6.79 -8.14
N ALA A 193 -6.26 -5.83 -8.86
CA ALA A 193 -6.37 -5.77 -10.32
C ALA A 193 -5.80 -7.02 -11.00
N GLU A 194 -4.71 -7.61 -10.50
CA GLU A 194 -4.15 -8.88 -11.01
C GLU A 194 -5.11 -10.07 -10.87
N ALA A 195 -6.04 -10.03 -9.92
CA ALA A 195 -7.08 -11.04 -9.77
C ALA A 195 -8.31 -10.78 -10.64
N CYS A 196 -8.38 -9.64 -11.33
CA CYS A 196 -9.41 -9.34 -12.32
C CYS A 196 -9.06 -9.97 -13.67
N ALA A 197 -10.07 -10.13 -14.54
CA ALA A 197 -9.90 -10.61 -15.91
C ALA A 197 -9.21 -9.57 -16.83
N GLY A 198 -9.05 -8.33 -16.36
CA GLY A 198 -8.51 -7.20 -17.11
C GLY A 198 -9.54 -6.12 -17.39
N PHE A 199 -9.10 -5.06 -18.08
CA PHE A 199 -9.95 -3.95 -18.51
C PHE A 199 -10.98 -4.39 -19.58
N ASP A 200 -12.24 -4.01 -19.40
CA ASP A 200 -13.30 -4.17 -20.42
C ASP A 200 -13.78 -2.79 -20.87
N PRO A 201 -13.66 -2.38 -22.15
CA PRO A 201 -14.11 -1.07 -22.61
C PRO A 201 -15.62 -0.82 -22.44
N GLU A 202 -16.41 -1.88 -22.27
CA GLU A 202 -17.86 -1.81 -22.05
C GLU A 202 -18.24 -2.02 -20.57
N TRP A 203 -17.29 -1.88 -19.64
CA TRP A 203 -17.46 -2.15 -18.20
C TRP A 203 -18.68 -1.45 -17.60
N GLU A 204 -19.01 -0.24 -18.06
CA GLU A 204 -20.17 0.55 -17.60
C GLU A 204 -21.51 -0.17 -17.81
N LYS A 205 -21.58 -1.16 -18.71
CA LYS A 205 -22.79 -1.93 -19.02
C LYS A 205 -22.80 -3.32 -18.37
N LYS A 206 -21.78 -3.66 -17.58
CA LYS A 206 -21.55 -5.02 -17.07
C LYS A 206 -22.04 -5.24 -15.65
N THR A 207 -22.58 -4.21 -15.02
CA THR A 207 -22.99 -4.27 -13.62
C THR A 207 -24.49 -4.00 -13.44
N PRO A 208 -25.11 -4.51 -12.37
CA PRO A 208 -26.57 -4.52 -12.21
C PRO A 208 -27.18 -3.19 -11.71
N TRP A 209 -26.38 -2.16 -11.44
CA TRP A 209 -26.80 -0.83 -10.97
C TRP A 209 -26.94 0.16 -12.13
#